data_AF-A0A353CCH4-F1
#
_entry.id   AF-A0A353CCH4-F1
#
_cell.length_a   1.000
_cell.length_b   1.000
_cell.length_c   1.000
_cell.angle_alpha   90.00
_cell.angle_beta   90.00
_cell.angle_gamma   90.00
#
_symmetry.space_group_name_H-M   'P 1'
#
loop_
_entity.id
_entity.type
_entity.pdbx_description
1 polymer ?
#
loop_
_entity_poly.entity_id
_entity_poly.type
_entity_poly.pdbx_seq_one_letter_code
_entity_poly.pdbx_strand_id
1 'polypeptide(L)'
;MCAFAVPAIAQQSSPAPPSIVRPGAPGQPTTVLPSTTRAALPPRSQKDIEFMRGMIMHHAQAVEMTALIGARTENKEIRLLGARISQSQSDEINFMRRWRSEE
;
A
#
# COMPACT_ATOMS: atom_id res chain seq x y z
N MET A 1 -42.02 57.54 10.65
CA MET A 1 -41.49 56.25 11.15
C MET A 1 -40.62 55.67 10.04
N CYS A 2 -39.29 55.87 10.09
CA CYS A 2 -38.36 55.28 9.12
C CYS A 2 -37.77 54.00 9.71
N ALA A 3 -38.07 52.85 9.11
CA ALA A 3 -37.45 51.58 9.44
C ALA A 3 -36.13 51.46 8.67
N PHE A 4 -35.00 51.38 9.37
CA PHE A 4 -33.72 51.03 8.77
C PHE A 4 -33.61 49.50 8.71
N ALA A 5 -33.64 48.94 7.50
CA ALA A 5 -33.28 47.54 7.26
C ALA A 5 -31.76 47.45 7.13
N VAL A 6 -31.12 46.71 8.04
CA VAL A 6 -29.69 46.36 7.93
C VAL A 6 -29.58 45.16 6.98
N PRO A 7 -28.76 45.19 5.93
CA PRO A 7 -28.54 44.01 5.11
C PRO A 7 -27.65 43.05 5.91
N ALA A 8 -28.13 41.82 6.10
CA ALA A 8 -27.28 40.72 6.59
C ALA A 8 -26.31 40.35 5.46
N ILE A 9 -25.06 40.82 5.56
CA ILE A 9 -23.98 40.31 4.73
C ILE A 9 -23.64 38.92 5.24
N ALA A 10 -24.03 37.89 4.49
CA ALA A 10 -23.54 36.54 4.72
C ALA A 10 -22.02 36.53 4.46
N GLN A 11 -21.21 36.42 5.52
CA GLN A 11 -19.80 36.09 5.38
C GLN A 11 -19.70 34.65 4.86
N GLN A 12 -19.57 34.50 3.54
CA GLN A 12 -19.10 33.26 2.94
C GLN A 12 -17.62 33.11 3.33
N SER A 13 -17.36 32.35 4.37
CA SER A 13 -16.01 31.87 4.68
C SER A 13 -15.56 30.95 3.55
N SER A 14 -14.67 31.45 2.70
CA SER A 14 -14.01 30.63 1.69
C SER A 14 -13.30 29.46 2.38
N PRO A 15 -13.44 28.21 1.89
CA PRO A 15 -12.71 27.09 2.46
C PRO A 15 -11.21 27.34 2.30
N ALA A 16 -10.46 27.22 3.39
CA ALA A 16 -9.01 27.36 3.37
C ALA A 16 -8.40 26.31 2.40
N PRO A 17 -7.35 26.66 1.66
CA PRO A 17 -6.69 25.72 0.77
C PRO A 17 -6.16 24.52 1.56
N PRO A 18 -6.14 23.31 0.95
CA PRO A 18 -5.65 22.11 1.63
C PRO A 18 -4.18 22.29 2.03
N SER A 19 -3.87 22.06 3.31
CA SER A 19 -2.51 22.13 3.83
C SER A 19 -1.83 20.76 3.80
N ILE A 20 -0.59 20.70 3.31
CA ILE A 20 0.24 19.50 3.35
C ILE A 20 0.99 19.49 4.68
N VAL A 21 0.84 18.42 5.46
CA VAL A 21 1.51 18.27 6.76
C VAL A 21 2.47 17.08 6.74
N ARG A 22 3.65 17.25 7.34
CA ARG A 22 4.59 16.17 7.62
C ARG A 22 4.62 15.93 9.13
N PRO A 23 4.02 14.82 9.60
CA PRO A 23 4.12 14.42 11.00
C PRO A 23 5.59 14.24 11.41
N GLY A 24 5.92 14.66 12.63
CA GLY A 24 7.20 14.35 13.25
C GLY A 24 7.25 12.89 13.74
N ALA A 25 8.39 12.50 14.29
CA ALA A 25 8.50 11.27 15.08
C ALA A 25 7.55 11.30 16.31
N PRO A 26 7.25 10.16 16.96
CA PRO A 26 6.48 10.16 18.20
C PRO A 26 7.04 11.16 19.22
N GLY A 27 6.19 12.09 19.69
CA GLY A 27 6.58 13.16 20.61
C GLY A 27 7.20 14.42 19.97
N GLN A 28 7.36 14.47 18.65
CA GLN A 28 7.87 15.63 17.93
C GLN A 28 6.76 16.42 17.22
N PRO A 29 6.91 17.76 17.06
CA PRO A 29 5.89 18.60 16.43
C PRO A 29 5.74 18.32 14.92
N THR A 30 4.55 18.57 14.40
CA THR A 30 4.23 18.47 12.97
C THR A 30 4.70 19.70 12.21
N THR A 31 5.21 19.52 10.98
CA THR A 31 5.60 20.63 10.10
C THR A 31 4.58 20.84 8.99
N VAL A 32 4.16 22.08 8.73
CA VAL A 32 3.35 22.45 7.55
C VAL A 32 4.26 22.71 6.36
N LEU A 33 3.96 22.11 5.21
CA LEU A 33 4.76 22.19 4.00
C LEU A 33 4.11 23.12 2.96
N PRO A 34 4.90 23.75 2.07
CA PRO A 34 4.37 24.54 0.96
C PRO A 34 3.41 23.72 0.10
N SER A 35 2.38 24.34 -0.46
CA SER A 35 1.41 23.72 -1.37
C SER A 35 2.02 23.18 -2.67
N THR A 36 3.23 23.64 -3.02
CA THR A 36 4.03 23.15 -4.15
C THR A 36 4.81 21.87 -3.83
N THR A 37 4.75 21.39 -2.58
CA THR A 37 5.43 20.16 -2.19
C THR A 37 4.85 18.96 -2.92
N ARG A 38 5.69 18.28 -3.69
CA ARG A 38 5.34 17.01 -4.33
C ARG A 38 5.81 15.86 -3.45
N ALA A 39 4.94 14.89 -3.21
CA ALA A 39 5.34 13.65 -2.53
C ALA A 39 6.36 12.92 -3.41
N ALA A 40 7.55 12.65 -2.87
CA ALA A 40 8.47 11.68 -3.41
C ALA A 40 8.31 10.40 -2.60
N LEU A 41 8.17 9.26 -3.28
CA LEU A 41 8.31 7.98 -2.60
C LEU A 41 9.76 7.85 -2.14
N PRO A 42 10.02 7.43 -0.89
CA PRO A 42 11.37 7.14 -0.46
C PRO A 42 11.96 6.05 -1.36
N PRO A 43 13.28 6.05 -1.59
CA PRO A 43 13.92 4.93 -2.27
C PRO A 43 13.65 3.64 -1.51
N ARG A 44 13.60 2.52 -2.23
CA ARG A 44 13.43 1.20 -1.63
C ARG A 44 14.50 0.98 -0.55
N SER A 45 14.10 0.56 0.64
CA SER A 45 15.07 0.29 1.69
C SER A 45 15.79 -1.03 1.42
N GLN A 46 17.02 -1.16 1.93
CA GLN A 46 17.75 -2.43 1.89
C GLN A 46 16.96 -3.55 2.58
N LYS A 47 16.17 -3.22 3.60
CA LYS A 47 15.31 -4.18 4.31
C LYS A 47 14.15 -4.68 3.46
N ASP A 48 13.56 -3.83 2.64
CA ASP A 48 12.52 -4.26 1.69
C ASP A 48 13.11 -5.21 0.64
N ILE A 49 14.33 -4.94 0.15
CA ILE A 49 15.01 -5.83 -0.81
C ILE A 49 15.31 -7.20 -0.19
N GLU A 50 15.80 -7.23 1.05
CA GLU A 50 16.06 -8.47 1.81
C GLU A 50 14.77 -9.26 2.04
N PHE A 51 13.69 -8.58 2.44
CA PHE A 51 12.38 -9.18 2.62
C PHE A 51 11.89 -9.83 1.33
N MET A 52 11.93 -9.11 0.21
CA MET A 52 11.48 -9.62 -1.10
C MET A 52 12.32 -10.80 -1.59
N ARG A 53 13.64 -10.79 -1.34
CA ARG A 53 14.51 -11.95 -1.64
C ARG A 53 14.10 -13.18 -0.84
N GLY A 54 13.86 -13.02 0.46
CA GLY A 54 13.43 -14.10 1.34
C GLY A 54 12.07 -14.66 0.93
N MET A 55 11.12 -13.80 0.62
CA MET A 55 9.76 -14.20 0.22
C MET A 55 9.73 -14.92 -1.13
N ILE A 56 10.59 -14.57 -2.09
CA ILE A 56 10.72 -15.36 -3.33
C ILE A 56 11.10 -16.81 -3.02
N MET A 57 12.08 -17.03 -2.14
CA MET A 57 12.51 -18.39 -1.77
C MET A 57 11.44 -19.14 -0.99
N HIS A 58 10.81 -18.49 -0.02
CA HIS A 58 9.73 -19.06 0.78
C HIS A 58 8.54 -19.49 -0.10
N HIS A 59 8.10 -18.62 -1.02
CA HIS A 59 7.00 -18.93 -1.93
C HIS A 59 7.35 -20.03 -2.92
N ALA A 60 8.59 -20.08 -3.40
CA ALA A 60 9.04 -21.16 -4.28
C ALA A 60 8.94 -22.53 -3.58
N GLN A 61 9.31 -22.60 -2.30
CA GLN A 61 9.11 -23.81 -1.49
C GLN A 61 7.63 -24.17 -1.35
N ALA A 62 6.74 -23.18 -1.15
CA ALA A 62 5.31 -23.43 -1.09
C ALA A 62 4.77 -24.03 -2.40
N VAL A 63 5.20 -23.51 -3.55
CA VAL A 63 4.83 -24.05 -4.87
C VAL A 63 5.28 -25.50 -5.02
N GLU A 64 6.53 -25.81 -4.66
CA GLU A 64 7.06 -27.18 -4.68
C GLU A 64 6.23 -28.13 -3.81
N MET A 65 5.85 -27.71 -2.60
CA MET A 65 5.03 -28.52 -1.70
C MET A 65 3.62 -28.75 -2.26
N THR A 66 3.01 -27.74 -2.90
CA THR A 66 1.68 -27.90 -3.51
C THR A 66 1.66 -28.85 -4.70
N ALA A 67 2.77 -28.99 -5.44
CA ALA A 67 2.88 -29.93 -6.55
C ALA A 67 2.73 -31.40 -6.11
N LEU A 68 3.02 -31.71 -4.84
CA LEU A 68 2.91 -33.06 -4.27
C LEU A 68 1.46 -33.49 -4.02
N ILE A 69 0.52 -32.53 -3.93
CA ILE A 69 -0.87 -32.78 -3.51
C ILE A 69 -1.57 -33.75 -4.45
N GLY A 70 -1.40 -33.58 -5.77
CA GLY A 70 -2.07 -34.41 -6.78
C GLY A 70 -1.74 -35.90 -6.70
N ALA A 71 -0.57 -36.25 -6.16
CA ALA A 71 -0.13 -37.63 -5.96
C ALA A 71 -0.41 -38.18 -4.56
N ARG A 72 -0.85 -37.33 -3.61
CA ARG A 72 -0.94 -37.67 -2.18
C ARG A 72 -2.36 -37.65 -1.62
N THR A 73 -3.33 -37.09 -2.34
CA THR A 73 -4.72 -37.07 -1.91
C THR A 73 -5.71 -36.92 -3.05
N GLU A 74 -6.87 -37.57 -2.91
CA GLU A 74 -8.04 -37.39 -3.77
C GLU A 74 -9.07 -36.41 -3.20
N ASN A 75 -8.77 -35.80 -2.04
CA ASN A 75 -9.68 -34.81 -1.44
C ASN A 75 -9.75 -33.55 -2.32
N LYS A 76 -10.93 -33.32 -2.90
CA LYS A 76 -11.18 -32.21 -3.84
C LYS A 76 -10.90 -30.84 -3.22
N GLU A 77 -11.26 -30.62 -1.96
CA GLU A 77 -11.04 -29.33 -1.28
C GLU A 77 -9.56 -29.03 -1.11
N ILE A 78 -8.76 -30.03 -0.74
CA ILE A 78 -7.31 -29.89 -0.59
C ILE A 78 -6.65 -29.64 -1.96
N ARG A 79 -7.10 -30.34 -3.01
CA ARG A 79 -6.60 -30.13 -4.38
C ARG A 79 -6.90 -28.72 -4.87
N LEU A 80 -8.11 -28.21 -4.64
CA LEU A 80 -8.49 -26.84 -4.99
C LEU A 80 -7.71 -25.80 -4.19
N LEU A 81 -7.50 -26.03 -2.89
CA LEU A 81 -6.67 -25.16 -2.06
C LEU A 81 -5.23 -25.12 -2.57
N GLY A 82 -4.63 -26.29 -2.85
CA GLY A 82 -3.28 -26.40 -3.40
C GLY A 82 -3.11 -25.65 -4.71
N ALA A 83 -4.08 -25.77 -5.62
CA ALA A 83 -4.07 -25.05 -6.90
C ALA A 83 -4.11 -23.53 -6.71
N ARG A 84 -4.96 -23.02 -5.79
CA ARG A 84 -5.02 -21.59 -5.48
C ARG A 84 -3.72 -21.06 -4.89
N ILE A 85 -3.12 -21.81 -3.95
CA ILE A 85 -1.82 -21.45 -3.35
C ILE A 85 -0.75 -21.43 -4.45
N SER A 86 -0.64 -22.48 -5.26
CA SER A 86 0.36 -22.54 -6.32
C SER A 86 0.25 -21.35 -7.28
N GLN A 87 -0.98 -20.99 -7.66
CA GLN A 87 -1.22 -19.85 -8.56
C GLN A 87 -0.84 -18.53 -7.90
N SER A 88 -1.40 -18.23 -6.72
CA SER A 88 -1.17 -16.93 -6.05
C SER A 88 0.30 -16.73 -5.71
N GLN A 89 0.98 -17.77 -5.18
CA GLN A 89 2.39 -17.68 -4.80
C GLN A 89 3.30 -17.49 -6.03
N SER A 90 2.96 -18.10 -7.18
CA SER A 90 3.70 -17.91 -8.43
C SER A 90 3.55 -16.48 -8.96
N ASP A 91 2.35 -15.92 -8.89
CA ASP A 91 2.08 -14.55 -9.30
C ASP A 91 2.80 -13.53 -8.39
N GLU A 92 2.82 -13.79 -7.08
CA GLU A 92 3.57 -12.99 -6.11
C GLU A 92 5.09 -13.07 -6.34
N ILE A 93 5.64 -14.23 -6.68
CA ILE A 93 7.06 -14.35 -7.09
C ILE A 93 7.34 -13.44 -8.30
N ASN A 94 6.49 -13.47 -9.32
CA ASN A 94 6.66 -12.64 -10.51
C ASN A 94 6.55 -11.14 -10.18
N PHE A 95 5.61 -10.77 -9.31
CA PHE A 95 5.51 -9.42 -8.79
C PHE A 95 6.80 -9.00 -8.06
N MET A 96 7.29 -9.80 -7.11
CA MET A 96 8.49 -9.46 -6.33
C MET A 96 9.75 -9.37 -7.22
N ARG A 97 9.85 -10.20 -8.27
CA ARG A 97 10.95 -10.11 -9.25
C ARG A 97 10.88 -8.81 -10.04
N ARG A 98 9.71 -8.45 -10.57
CA ARG A 98 9.51 -7.19 -11.31
C ARG A 98 9.74 -5.97 -10.43
N TRP A 99 9.18 -5.98 -9.22
CA TRP A 99 9.34 -4.90 -8.25
C TRP A 99 10.82 -4.62 -7.93
N ARG A 100 11.69 -5.64 -7.98
CA ARG A 100 13.14 -5.50 -7.78
C ARG A 100 13.91 -5.09 -9.03
N SER A 101 13.37 -5.29 -10.24
CA SER A 101 14.04 -4.99 -11.52
C SER A 101 13.67 -3.64 -12.12
N GLU A 102 12.52 -3.08 -11.74
CA GLU A 102 12.13 -1.73 -12.14
C GLU A 102 12.96 -0.72 -11.33
N GLU A 103 13.98 -0.12 -11.95
CA GLU A 103 14.79 0.97 -11.39
C GLU A 103 14.24 2.33 -11.80
#